data_AF-A0A0S8HR71-F1
#
_entry.id   AF-A0A0S8HR71-F1
#
_cell.length_a   1.000
_cell.length_b   1.000
_cell.length_c   1.000
_cell.angle_alpha   90.00
_cell.angle_beta   90.00
_cell.angle_gamma   90.00
#
_symmetry.space_group_name_H-M   'P 1'
#
loop_
_entity.id
_entity.type
_entity.pdbx_description
1 polymer ?
#
loop_
_entity_poly.entity_id
_entity_poly.type
_entity_poly.pdbx_seq_one_letter_code
_entity_poly.pdbx_strand_id
1 'polypeptide(L)'
;MAYVIGIIVFVIVIVLIYVTSKSRYYGKIFSPEHYDEIFEWATFVLLMHPVKESSFEDGSAILTKAKIALAYTSGVDDGIRTIHFSISQGGGYTTQAVGNRMIFLLIRLLHKNQCQANFFQTESTVHHAVFSMPETKEWITSDKDAVIADMENCQRVPVQTISVPQQDAEPDTLKGAG
;
A
#
# COMPACT_ATOMS: atom_id res chain seq x y z
N MET A 1 22.26 -26.43 36.97
CA MET A 1 21.88 -27.14 35.73
C MET A 1 20.39 -27.07 35.43
N ALA A 2 19.48 -27.39 36.37
CA ALA A 2 18.03 -27.30 36.13
C ALA A 2 17.55 -25.90 35.67
N TYR A 3 18.08 -24.82 36.25
CA TYR A 3 17.75 -23.45 35.84
C TYR A 3 18.22 -23.11 34.41
N VAL A 4 19.36 -23.66 33.97
CA VAL A 4 19.89 -23.44 32.61
C VAL A 4 18.97 -24.11 31.59
N ILE A 5 18.54 -25.34 31.87
CA ILE A 5 17.58 -26.07 31.02
C ILE A 5 16.25 -25.30 30.97
N GLY A 6 15.77 -24.78 32.10
CA GLY A 6 14.54 -23.98 32.16
C GLY A 6 14.60 -22.72 31.28
N ILE A 7 15.71 -21.97 31.32
CA ILE A 7 15.91 -20.78 30.48
C ILE A 7 15.92 -21.15 28.99
N ILE A 8 16.61 -22.24 28.62
CA ILE A 8 16.67 -22.70 27.22
C ILE A 8 15.26 -23.03 26.70
N VAL A 9 14.48 -23.78 27.47
CA VAL A 9 13.09 -24.14 27.08
C VAL A 9 12.24 -22.88 26.94
N PHE A 10 12.35 -21.93 27.87
CA PHE A 10 11.61 -20.67 27.81
C PHE A 10 11.93 -19.85 26.55
N VAL A 11 13.20 -19.72 26.21
CA VAL A 11 13.64 -19.02 24.98
C VAL A 11 13.09 -19.72 23.73
N ILE A 12 13.15 -21.06 23.67
CA ILE A 12 12.61 -21.82 22.53
C ILE A 12 11.11 -21.57 22.37
N VAL A 13 10.34 -21.58 23.46
CA VAL A 13 8.90 -21.31 23.44
C VAL A 13 8.61 -19.91 22.91
N ILE A 14 9.34 -18.88 23.36
CA ILE A 14 9.19 -17.51 22.85
C ILE A 14 9.47 -17.43 21.35
N VAL A 15 10.57 -18.06 20.89
CA VAL A 15 10.94 -18.07 19.47
C VAL A 15 9.86 -18.77 18.65
N LEU A 16 9.33 -19.90 19.09
CA LEU A 16 8.26 -20.62 18.40
C LEU A 16 6.97 -19.80 18.30
N ILE A 17 6.57 -19.13 19.38
CA ILE A 17 5.41 -18.24 19.38
C ILE A 17 5.63 -17.08 18.39
N TYR A 18 6.81 -16.47 18.40
CA TYR A 18 7.16 -15.38 17.50
C TYR A 18 7.13 -15.81 16.02
N VAL A 19 7.79 -16.90 15.68
CA VAL A 19 7.84 -17.44 14.31
C VAL A 19 6.45 -17.82 13.82
N THR A 20 5.67 -18.52 14.65
CA THR A 20 4.30 -18.93 14.28
C THR A 20 3.39 -17.72 14.08
N SER A 21 3.52 -16.70 14.92
CA SER A 21 2.73 -15.47 14.81
C SER A 21 3.08 -14.69 13.54
N LYS A 22 4.38 -14.54 13.23
CA LYS A 22 4.84 -13.89 12.00
C LYS A 22 4.46 -14.68 10.75
N SER A 23 4.60 -16.00 10.78
CA SER A 23 4.20 -16.88 9.67
C SER A 23 2.71 -16.75 9.36
N ARG A 24 1.83 -16.77 10.38
CA ARG A 24 0.38 -16.55 10.19
C ARG A 24 0.07 -15.14 9.68
N TYR A 25 0.77 -14.13 10.18
CA TYR A 25 0.58 -12.75 9.77
C TYR A 25 0.92 -12.56 8.29
N TYR A 26 2.10 -12.99 7.86
CA TYR A 26 2.48 -12.95 6.45
C TYR A 26 1.64 -13.90 5.60
N GLY A 27 1.27 -15.07 6.12
CA GLY A 27 0.37 -15.99 5.44
C GLY A 27 -0.95 -15.31 5.03
N LYS A 28 -1.50 -14.43 5.87
CA LYS A 28 -2.70 -13.64 5.53
C LYS A 28 -2.41 -12.52 4.51
N ILE A 29 -1.31 -11.79 4.64
CA ILE A 29 -0.95 -10.71 3.70
C ILE A 29 -0.68 -11.24 2.30
N PHE A 30 -0.06 -12.40 2.20
CA PHE A 30 0.32 -13.03 0.95
C PHE A 30 -0.73 -14.04 0.47
N SER A 31 -1.90 -14.09 1.09
CA SER A 31 -2.97 -15.01 0.70
C SER A 31 -3.67 -14.56 -0.59
N PRO A 32 -4.24 -15.49 -1.37
CA PRO A 32 -5.07 -15.16 -2.54
C PRO A 32 -6.28 -14.30 -2.18
N GLU A 33 -6.91 -14.53 -1.02
CA GLU A 33 -8.09 -13.77 -0.60
C GLU A 33 -7.75 -12.30 -0.33
N HIS A 34 -6.57 -12.03 0.21
CA HIS A 34 -6.11 -10.64 0.38
C HIS A 34 -5.79 -10.02 -0.98
N TYR A 35 -5.24 -10.77 -1.93
CA TYR A 35 -5.05 -10.27 -3.29
C TYR A 35 -6.37 -9.87 -3.94
N ASP A 36 -7.41 -10.71 -3.83
CA ASP A 36 -8.74 -10.40 -4.37
C ASP A 36 -9.34 -9.15 -3.74
N GLU A 37 -9.19 -8.99 -2.42
CA GLU A 37 -9.64 -7.80 -1.68
C GLU A 37 -8.94 -6.53 -2.18
N ILE A 38 -7.62 -6.56 -2.39
CA ILE A 38 -6.87 -5.41 -2.94
C ILE A 38 -7.32 -5.13 -4.37
N PHE A 39 -7.46 -6.16 -5.20
CA PHE A 39 -7.82 -6.00 -6.60
C PHE A 39 -9.20 -5.38 -6.76
N GLU A 40 -10.19 -5.88 -6.01
CA GLU A 40 -11.56 -5.38 -6.05
C GLU A 40 -11.63 -3.92 -5.61
N TRP A 41 -10.99 -3.59 -4.48
CA TRP A 41 -10.93 -2.22 -3.99
C TRP A 41 -10.23 -1.30 -4.98
N ALA A 42 -9.05 -1.68 -5.49
CA ALA A 42 -8.29 -0.85 -6.42
C ALA A 42 -9.05 -0.62 -7.74
N THR A 43 -9.72 -1.64 -8.26
CA THR A 43 -10.59 -1.52 -9.46
C THR A 43 -11.75 -0.56 -9.20
N PHE A 44 -12.38 -0.67 -8.03
CA PHE A 44 -13.47 0.21 -7.62
C PHE A 44 -13.04 1.68 -7.51
N VAL A 45 -11.93 1.98 -6.83
CA VAL A 45 -11.48 3.37 -6.63
C VAL A 45 -10.92 4.01 -7.89
N LEU A 46 -10.40 3.25 -8.86
CA LEU A 46 -9.96 3.78 -10.16
C LEU A 46 -11.09 4.41 -10.97
N LEU A 47 -12.33 3.96 -10.75
CA LEU A 47 -13.54 4.54 -11.32
C LEU A 47 -13.94 5.84 -10.60
N MET A 48 -13.45 6.06 -9.38
CA MET A 48 -13.68 7.30 -8.64
C MET A 48 -12.66 8.35 -9.05
N HIS A 49 -13.12 9.39 -9.73
CA HIS A 49 -12.30 10.54 -10.06
C HIS A 49 -13.17 11.78 -10.27
N PRO A 50 -12.75 12.96 -9.78
CA PRO A 50 -11.57 13.21 -8.95
C PRO A 50 -11.75 12.85 -7.46
N VAL A 51 -10.65 12.58 -6.75
CA VAL A 51 -10.63 12.32 -5.30
C VAL A 51 -9.47 13.07 -4.66
N LYS A 52 -9.76 14.22 -4.03
CA LYS A 52 -8.71 15.08 -3.44
C LYS A 52 -8.22 14.55 -2.09
N GLU A 53 -9.14 14.05 -1.28
CA GLU A 53 -8.87 13.53 0.06
C GLU A 53 -9.45 12.13 0.16
N SER A 54 -8.70 11.21 0.76
CA SER A 54 -9.14 9.83 0.94
C SER A 54 -9.93 9.67 2.24
N SER A 55 -11.05 8.94 2.21
CA SER A 55 -11.90 8.64 3.36
C SER A 55 -12.30 7.17 3.40
N PHE A 56 -12.50 6.62 4.61
CA PHE A 56 -13.09 5.29 4.77
C PHE A 56 -14.60 5.30 4.50
N GLU A 57 -15.26 6.45 4.60
CA GLU A 57 -16.71 6.58 4.45
C GLU A 57 -17.16 6.46 2.99
N ASP A 58 -16.36 7.00 2.06
CA ASP A 58 -16.63 6.94 0.62
C ASP A 58 -15.95 5.76 -0.09
N GLY A 59 -15.14 4.99 0.65
CA GLY A 59 -14.43 3.82 0.13
C GLY A 59 -13.14 4.14 -0.63
N SER A 60 -12.73 5.41 -0.72
CA SER A 60 -11.42 5.81 -1.27
C SER A 60 -10.26 5.45 -0.33
N ALA A 61 -10.54 5.03 0.90
CA ALA A 61 -9.63 4.31 1.79
C ALA A 61 -10.25 3.02 2.32
N ILE A 62 -9.40 2.02 2.58
CA ILE A 62 -9.78 0.70 3.11
C ILE A 62 -8.77 0.23 4.15
N LEU A 63 -9.25 -0.43 5.19
CA LEU A 63 -8.43 -1.28 6.06
C LEU A 63 -8.76 -2.75 5.76
N THR A 64 -7.82 -3.46 5.13
CA THR A 64 -8.00 -4.83 4.66
C THR A 64 -8.09 -5.81 5.82
N LYS A 65 -8.59 -7.02 5.55
CA LYS A 65 -8.61 -8.11 6.54
C LYS A 65 -7.21 -8.49 7.04
N ALA A 66 -6.18 -8.28 6.23
CA ALA A 66 -4.79 -8.50 6.58
C ALA A 66 -4.15 -7.32 7.36
N LYS A 67 -4.96 -6.33 7.75
CA LYS A 67 -4.53 -5.11 8.47
C LYS A 67 -3.57 -4.25 7.64
N ILE A 68 -3.81 -4.16 6.35
CA ILE A 68 -3.15 -3.18 5.47
C ILE A 68 -4.13 -2.04 5.23
N ALA A 69 -3.74 -0.81 5.55
CA ALA A 69 -4.49 0.37 5.17
C ALA A 69 -4.02 0.83 3.78
N LEU A 70 -4.98 1.02 2.89
CA LEU A 70 -4.78 1.60 1.57
C LEU A 70 -5.62 2.85 1.46
N ALA A 71 -5.06 3.88 0.85
CA ALA A 71 -5.76 5.12 0.54
C ALA A 71 -5.48 5.51 -0.92
N TYR A 72 -6.49 6.04 -1.59
CA TYR A 72 -6.46 6.48 -2.97
C TYR A 72 -6.82 7.95 -3.06
N THR A 73 -6.02 8.69 -3.82
CA THR A 73 -6.34 10.05 -4.27
C THR A 73 -6.06 10.17 -5.76
N SER A 74 -6.70 11.14 -6.40
CA SER A 74 -6.51 11.42 -7.82
C SER A 74 -6.79 12.87 -8.15
N GLY A 75 -6.03 13.39 -9.12
CA GLY A 75 -6.14 14.75 -9.61
C GLY A 75 -5.74 14.86 -11.08
N VAL A 76 -5.98 16.02 -11.66
CA VAL A 76 -5.51 16.40 -12.99
C VAL A 76 -4.74 17.69 -12.85
N ASP A 77 -3.54 17.71 -13.42
CA ASP A 77 -2.68 18.89 -13.50
C ASP A 77 -2.07 18.97 -14.90
N ASP A 78 -2.18 20.11 -15.57
CA ASP A 78 -1.72 20.33 -16.94
C ASP A 78 -2.10 19.22 -17.95
N GLY A 79 -3.33 18.71 -17.87
CA GLY A 79 -3.83 17.64 -18.73
C GLY A 79 -3.24 16.25 -18.45
N ILE A 80 -2.52 16.10 -17.33
CA ILE A 80 -1.99 14.84 -16.82
C ILE A 80 -2.87 14.41 -15.64
N ARG A 81 -3.55 13.28 -15.81
CA ARG A 81 -4.25 12.61 -14.72
C ARG A 81 -3.23 11.82 -13.90
N THR A 82 -3.21 12.09 -12.60
CA THR A 82 -2.37 11.37 -11.63
C THR A 82 -3.25 10.69 -10.60
N ILE A 83 -2.97 9.42 -10.36
CA ILE A 83 -3.54 8.64 -9.26
C ILE A 83 -2.44 8.29 -8.27
N HIS A 84 -2.79 8.31 -7.00
CA HIS A 84 -1.85 8.08 -5.91
C HIS A 84 -2.44 7.09 -4.92
N PHE A 85 -1.71 6.00 -4.70
CA PHE A 85 -2.00 5.02 -3.66
C PHE A 85 -1.02 5.18 -2.52
N SER A 86 -1.53 5.21 -1.29
CA SER A 86 -0.75 5.18 -0.06
C SER A 86 -1.00 3.87 0.68
N ILE A 87 0.06 3.21 1.12
CA ILE A 87 0.04 1.86 1.69
C ILE A 87 0.69 1.90 3.07
N SER A 88 -0.02 1.43 4.09
CA SER A 88 0.53 1.27 5.43
C SER A 88 0.07 0.00 6.13
N GLN A 89 0.91 -0.54 7.03
CA GLN A 89 0.54 -1.63 7.93
C GLN A 89 -0.15 -1.08 9.18
N GLY A 90 -1.31 -1.62 9.52
CA GLY A 90 -2.02 -1.27 10.74
C GLY A 90 -1.23 -1.67 11.99
N GLY A 91 -1.03 -0.71 12.89
CA GLY A 91 -0.41 -0.95 14.20
C GLY A 91 1.13 -1.00 14.20
N GLY A 92 1.82 -0.54 13.15
CA GLY A 92 3.28 -0.43 13.19
C GLY A 92 3.96 0.01 11.89
N TYR A 93 5.27 -0.22 11.82
CA TYR A 93 6.12 0.06 10.66
C TYR A 93 5.68 -0.77 9.45
N THR A 94 5.53 -0.12 8.29
CA THR A 94 5.29 -0.84 7.04
C THR A 94 6.60 -1.39 6.50
N THR A 95 6.81 -2.69 6.69
CA THR A 95 7.95 -3.43 6.18
C THR A 95 8.07 -3.30 4.67
N GLN A 96 9.30 -3.17 4.18
CA GLN A 96 9.57 -3.08 2.75
C GLN A 96 9.02 -4.28 1.96
N ALA A 97 9.00 -5.48 2.58
CA ALA A 97 8.41 -6.67 1.96
C ALA A 97 6.90 -6.51 1.68
N VAL A 98 6.15 -5.90 2.61
CA VAL A 98 4.71 -5.68 2.46
C VAL A 98 4.46 -4.52 1.50
N GLY A 99 5.16 -3.40 1.66
CA GLY A 99 5.04 -2.24 0.77
C GLY A 99 5.32 -2.60 -0.69
N ASN A 100 6.46 -3.25 -0.96
CA ASN A 100 6.83 -3.71 -2.30
C ASN A 100 5.81 -4.70 -2.86
N ARG A 101 5.29 -5.61 -2.02
CA ARG A 101 4.25 -6.55 -2.47
C ARG A 101 3.00 -5.81 -2.93
N MET A 102 2.51 -4.84 -2.15
CA MET A 102 1.32 -4.07 -2.53
C MET A 102 1.56 -3.22 -3.78
N ILE A 103 2.69 -2.52 -3.86
CA ILE A 103 3.10 -1.76 -5.05
C ILE A 103 3.11 -2.68 -6.28
N PHE A 104 3.70 -3.86 -6.16
CA PHE A 104 3.75 -4.83 -7.23
C PHE A 104 2.35 -5.26 -7.71
N LEU A 105 1.40 -5.46 -6.79
CA LEU A 105 0.01 -5.77 -7.16
C LEU A 105 -0.65 -4.63 -7.94
N LEU A 106 -0.42 -3.38 -7.53
CA LEU A 106 -0.94 -2.19 -8.21
C LEU A 106 -0.33 -2.00 -9.61
N ILE A 107 1.00 -2.21 -9.74
CA ILE A 107 1.68 -2.21 -11.04
C ILE A 107 1.03 -3.23 -11.97
N ARG A 108 0.79 -4.45 -11.48
CA ARG A 108 0.14 -5.50 -12.27
C ARG A 108 -1.27 -5.11 -12.67
N LEU A 109 -2.05 -4.51 -11.76
CA LEU A 109 -3.41 -4.06 -12.10
C LEU A 109 -3.38 -3.07 -13.27
N LEU A 110 -2.39 -2.17 -13.29
CA LEU A 110 -2.31 -1.03 -14.20
C LEU A 110 -1.35 -1.22 -15.38
N HIS A 111 -0.72 -2.40 -15.55
CA HIS A 111 0.36 -2.59 -16.53
C HIS A 111 -0.03 -2.27 -17.98
N LYS A 112 -1.31 -2.40 -18.33
CA LYS A 112 -1.83 -2.10 -19.68
C LYS A 112 -1.86 -0.61 -20.02
N ASN A 113 -1.73 0.29 -19.04
CA ASN A 113 -1.91 1.74 -19.25
C ASN A 113 -0.66 2.44 -19.80
N GLN A 114 0.51 1.79 -19.81
CA GLN A 114 1.79 2.41 -20.18
C GLN A 114 2.01 3.78 -19.49
N CYS A 115 1.56 3.88 -18.23
CA CYS A 115 1.67 5.09 -17.42
C CYS A 115 3.10 5.30 -16.93
N GLN A 116 3.46 6.56 -16.65
CA GLN A 116 4.63 6.84 -15.82
C GLN A 116 4.32 6.44 -14.38
N ALA A 117 5.27 5.81 -13.71
CA ALA A 117 5.08 5.35 -12.34
C ALA A 117 6.24 5.77 -11.44
N ASN A 118 5.92 6.29 -10.26
CA ASN A 118 6.88 6.67 -9.23
C ASN A 118 6.53 5.95 -7.92
N PHE A 119 7.52 5.26 -7.36
CA PHE A 119 7.38 4.45 -6.15
C PHE A 119 8.36 4.92 -5.10
N PHE A 120 7.84 5.31 -3.94
CA PHE A 120 8.69 5.78 -2.86
C PHE A 120 8.15 5.41 -1.49
N GLN A 121 9.02 5.48 -0.50
CA GLN A 121 8.68 5.32 0.91
C GLN A 121 8.98 6.63 1.65
N THR A 122 8.06 7.07 2.51
CA THR A 122 8.29 8.20 3.41
C THR A 122 9.06 7.79 4.66
N GLU A 123 9.54 8.77 5.43
CA GLU A 123 10.11 8.54 6.76
C GLU A 123 9.08 7.96 7.76
N SER A 124 7.81 8.31 7.59
CA SER A 124 6.68 7.68 8.29
C SER A 124 6.37 6.27 7.81
N THR A 125 7.20 5.73 6.91
CA THR A 125 7.24 4.33 6.46
C THR A 125 6.11 3.96 5.51
N VAL A 126 5.24 4.92 5.17
CA VAL A 126 4.17 4.76 4.20
C VAL A 126 4.79 4.56 2.83
N HIS A 127 4.31 3.54 2.11
CA HIS A 127 4.72 3.30 0.74
C HIS A 127 3.72 3.95 -0.20
N HIS A 128 4.24 4.60 -1.23
CA HIS A 128 3.45 5.32 -2.20
C HIS A 128 3.67 4.76 -3.59
N ALA A 129 2.57 4.63 -4.34
CA ALA A 129 2.57 4.33 -5.76
C ALA A 129 1.80 5.43 -6.49
N VAL A 130 2.52 6.21 -7.29
CA VAL A 130 1.96 7.30 -8.10
C VAL A 130 2.00 6.86 -9.55
N PHE A 131 0.87 6.91 -10.23
CA PHE A 131 0.77 6.62 -11.66
C PHE A 131 0.19 7.83 -12.38
N SER A 132 0.83 8.23 -13.48
CA SER A 132 0.47 9.41 -14.25
C SER A 132 0.33 9.07 -15.73
N MET A 133 -0.71 9.61 -16.37
CA MET A 133 -1.00 9.45 -17.78
C MET A 133 -1.79 10.66 -18.31
N PRO A 134 -1.84 10.89 -19.64
CA PRO A 134 -2.69 11.92 -20.21
C PRO A 134 -4.16 11.74 -19.78
N GLU A 135 -4.83 12.83 -19.39
CA GLU A 135 -6.24 12.82 -18.96
C GLU A 135 -7.18 12.24 -20.02
N THR A 136 -6.82 12.39 -21.30
CA THR A 136 -7.58 11.89 -22.45
C THR A 136 -7.60 10.37 -22.58
N LYS A 137 -6.78 9.66 -21.81
CA LYS A 137 -6.75 8.19 -21.82
C LYS A 137 -7.57 7.65 -20.64
N GLU A 138 -8.37 6.63 -20.89
CA GLU A 138 -9.08 5.91 -19.85
C GLU A 138 -8.17 4.89 -19.16
N TRP A 139 -8.39 4.67 -17.86
CA TRP A 139 -7.69 3.62 -17.13
C TRP A 139 -8.25 2.25 -17.52
N ILE A 140 -7.35 1.38 -17.95
CA ILE A 140 -7.61 -0.03 -18.24
C ILE A 140 -7.12 -0.84 -17.05
N THR A 141 -8.04 -1.46 -16.31
CA THR A 141 -7.69 -2.47 -15.32
C THR A 141 -7.47 -3.82 -16.01
N SER A 142 -6.47 -4.57 -15.55
CA SER A 142 -6.20 -5.91 -16.06
C SER A 142 -7.13 -6.94 -15.42
N ASP A 143 -7.49 -8.02 -16.12
CA ASP A 143 -8.26 -9.11 -15.51
C ASP A 143 -7.52 -9.75 -14.34
N LYS A 144 -8.27 -10.18 -13.31
CA LYS A 144 -7.76 -10.86 -12.11
C LYS A 144 -6.79 -12.00 -12.46
N ASP A 145 -7.11 -12.75 -13.52
CA ASP A 145 -6.39 -13.96 -13.93
C ASP A 145 -5.19 -13.72 -14.86
N ALA A 146 -4.97 -12.49 -15.34
CA ALA A 146 -4.12 -12.23 -16.50
C ALA A 146 -2.63 -12.63 -16.35
N VAL A 147 -2.11 -12.91 -15.14
CA VAL A 147 -0.65 -13.02 -14.93
C VAL A 147 -0.29 -13.90 -13.72
N ILE A 148 -0.89 -15.05 -13.40
CA ILE A 148 -0.28 -15.94 -12.36
C ILE A 148 0.96 -16.66 -12.93
N ALA A 149 0.97 -17.00 -14.22
CA ALA A 149 2.07 -17.73 -14.87
C ALA A 149 3.34 -16.88 -15.13
N ASP A 150 3.20 -15.57 -15.30
CA ASP A 150 4.33 -14.66 -15.59
C ASP A 150 5.05 -14.15 -14.31
N MET A 151 4.60 -14.58 -13.12
CA MET A 151 5.08 -14.08 -11.82
C MET A 151 6.45 -14.61 -11.38
N GLU A 152 6.98 -15.63 -12.03
CA GLU A 152 8.35 -16.10 -11.75
C GLU A 152 9.42 -15.12 -12.29
N ASN A 153 9.03 -14.19 -13.18
CA ASN A 153 9.96 -13.32 -13.92
C ASN A 153 9.95 -11.84 -13.49
N CYS A 154 9.10 -11.43 -12.55
CA CYS A 154 9.05 -10.02 -12.15
C CYS A 154 10.21 -9.64 -11.21
N GLN A 155 11.17 -8.92 -11.79
CA GLN A 155 12.33 -8.33 -11.14
C GLN A 155 11.91 -7.33 -10.03
N ARG A 156 12.69 -7.27 -8.94
CA ARG A 156 12.49 -6.31 -7.85
C ARG A 156 12.65 -4.88 -8.39
N VAL A 157 11.57 -4.10 -8.42
CA VAL A 157 11.63 -2.67 -8.73
C VAL A 157 12.22 -1.95 -7.50
N PRO A 158 13.27 -1.12 -7.64
CA PRO A 158 13.83 -0.38 -6.52
C PRO A 158 12.84 0.71 -6.06
N VAL A 159 12.46 0.69 -4.79
CA VAL A 159 11.69 1.76 -4.13
C VAL A 159 12.68 2.74 -3.50
N GLN A 160 12.59 4.01 -3.85
CA GLN A 160 13.44 5.06 -3.27
C GLN A 160 12.81 5.61 -1.98
N THR A 161 13.61 5.89 -0.96
CA THR A 161 13.12 6.61 0.23
C THR A 161 13.24 8.11 -0.02
N ILE A 162 12.15 8.86 0.17
CA ILE A 162 12.11 10.31 -0.04
C ILE A 162 11.67 10.99 1.27
N SER A 163 12.41 12.01 1.68
CA SER A 163 12.01 12.91 2.76
C SER A 163 10.96 13.88 2.22
N VAL A 164 9.71 13.74 2.68
CA VAL A 164 8.65 14.70 2.36
C VAL A 164 8.73 15.81 3.41
N PRO A 165 8.88 17.09 3.02
CA PRO A 165 8.80 18.20 3.96
C PRO A 165 7.46 18.13 4.69
N GLN A 166 7.48 18.06 6.02
CA GLN A 166 6.26 18.28 6.82
C GLN A 166 5.77 19.68 6.50
N GLN A 167 4.63 19.76 5.82
CA GLN A 167 3.94 21.03 5.64
C GLN A 167 3.36 21.37 7.01
N ASP A 168 4.08 22.20 7.77
CA ASP A 168 3.64 22.68 9.06
C ASP A 168 2.26 23.33 8.86
N ALA A 169 1.25 22.75 9.50
CA ALA A 169 -0.09 23.30 9.50
C ALA A 169 0.00 24.73 10.05
N GLU A 170 -0.19 25.72 9.18
CA GLU A 170 -0.29 27.11 9.57
C GLU A 170 -1.48 27.22 10.54
N PRO A 171 -1.27 27.66 11.80
CA PRO A 171 -2.36 27.76 12.74
C PRO A 171 -3.33 28.81 12.22
N ASP A 172 -4.56 28.36 11.90
CA ASP A 172 -5.69 29.21 11.55
C ASP A 172 -5.84 30.32 12.60
N THR A 173 -5.35 31.50 12.27
CA THR A 173 -5.67 32.71 13.02
C THR A 173 -7.14 33.01 12.80
N LEU A 174 -7.98 32.48 13.68
CA LEU A 174 -9.33 32.97 13.93
C LEU A 174 -9.24 34.45 14.35
N LYS A 175 -9.23 35.34 13.36
CA LYS A 175 -9.61 36.74 13.56
C LYS A 175 -11.11 36.77 13.76
N GLY A 176 -11.52 36.81 15.03
CA GLY A 176 -12.82 37.31 15.41
C GLY A 176 -12.94 38.78 14.96
N ALA A 177 -13.94 39.04 14.11
CA ALA A 177 -14.43 40.38 13.81
C ALA A 177 -15.94 40.27 13.58
N GLY A 178 -16.72 40.93 14.43
CA GLY A 178 -18.19 41.03 14.34
C GLY A 178 -18.88 40.81 15.66
#